data_AF-A0A9D1UVE5-F1
#
_entry.id   AF-A0A9D1UVE5-F1
#
_cell.length_a   1.000
_cell.length_b   1.000
_cell.length_c   1.000
_cell.angle_alpha   90.00
_cell.angle_beta   90.00
_cell.angle_gamma   90.00
#
_symmetry.space_group_name_H-M   'P 1'
#
loop_
_entity.id
_entity.type
_entity.pdbx_description
1 polymer ?
#
loop_
_entity_poly.entity_id
_entity_poly.type
_entity_poly.pdbx_seq_one_letter_code
_entity_poly.pdbx_strand_id
1 'polypeptide(L)'
;MFTGIVTGQGTVTARTPDPDRGVEQFTFSAPQHLAGLRLGASIAVDGVCVSAVETDGEHITVELIAETLRRTTLGLRQPGDRVNLERCLPAGERLDGHVVQGHVDGTAELIDRDPADGRHRFRVPAQLAEYLAEKGSVAVDGVSLTISAVSEPQQEQAWFEVGLIPTTLTETTLGLRHLGDTVNIEVDVLAKYAHRMLQRQSVAQPRSPEAAAQKAAEAMRGLRVPASQTAFDRAVVLDPVGVAVQQLRRGKPVVVVDDADRENEGDLIFAAAHATPELMGFTIRHSSGVVCVPMSGERARYLRLPAMVDANEDPKGTAYTISCDAAPERFAGFTTGVSAADRSTTARILADPAAEPADLSRPGHMFPLVAQAGGVRERAGHTEAAVDLCRLASVPPVGVIAELAHDDGSMMRLPALRDFADQHGLALIAIDDLQAYLDQGPSAAPGHTPGDTPGHAPAHGAAPADSAAPAGAGAHTPSSREQTADDGQRALPVAGVVPGPVVRLPTDYGVFSAQVWVEEATGHEHMLIEAAAPAGDPAKGANGAGTGGPLIRIHSECVTGDVFGSRRCDCGTQLVAALEIIQRDGGRLLYLR
;
A
#
# COMPACT_ATOMS: atom_id res chain seq x y z
N MET A 1 -2.58 -20.47 13.34
CA MET A 1 -3.15 -19.43 14.22
C MET A 1 -3.94 -20.11 15.31
N PHE A 2 -3.87 -19.58 16.51
CA PHE A 2 -4.48 -20.07 17.72
C PHE A 2 -5.37 -18.96 18.30
N THR A 3 -6.14 -19.31 19.32
CA THR A 3 -7.05 -18.40 20.02
C THR A 3 -6.72 -18.26 21.50
N GLY A 4 -5.81 -19.10 22.00
CA GLY A 4 -5.50 -19.24 23.40
C GLY A 4 -6.61 -19.95 24.19
N ILE A 5 -7.58 -20.56 23.51
CA ILE A 5 -8.54 -21.45 24.14
C ILE A 5 -7.89 -22.83 24.21
N VAL A 6 -7.26 -23.11 25.35
CA VAL A 6 -6.62 -24.40 25.60
C VAL A 6 -7.65 -25.50 25.48
N THR A 7 -7.46 -26.36 24.49
CA THR A 7 -8.37 -27.47 24.20
C THR A 7 -8.08 -28.69 25.06
N GLY A 8 -6.93 -28.72 25.73
CA GLY A 8 -6.49 -29.89 26.50
C GLY A 8 -5.16 -29.72 27.21
N GLN A 9 -4.80 -30.72 28.00
CA GLN A 9 -3.50 -30.82 28.68
C GLN A 9 -2.78 -32.10 28.26
N GLY A 10 -1.46 -32.02 28.20
CA GLY A 10 -0.59 -33.16 27.95
C GLY A 10 0.51 -33.29 28.98
N THR A 11 1.33 -34.33 28.80
CA THR A 11 2.50 -34.60 29.65
C THR A 11 3.73 -34.78 28.77
N VAL A 12 4.86 -34.18 29.14
CA VAL A 12 6.15 -34.48 28.49
C VAL A 12 6.55 -35.91 28.84
N THR A 13 6.75 -36.77 27.85
CA THR A 13 7.13 -38.17 28.08
C THR A 13 8.60 -38.42 27.80
N ALA A 14 9.19 -37.70 26.84
CA ALA A 14 10.61 -37.81 26.50
C ALA A 14 11.19 -36.48 26.07
N ARG A 15 12.49 -36.32 26.31
CA ARG A 15 13.32 -35.20 25.89
C ARG A 15 14.69 -35.74 25.51
N THR A 16 15.08 -35.60 24.24
CA THR A 16 16.30 -36.19 23.69
C THR A 16 17.05 -35.17 22.83
N PRO A 17 18.26 -34.74 23.25
CA PRO A 17 19.11 -33.89 22.41
C PRO A 17 19.59 -34.61 21.15
N ASP A 18 19.59 -33.92 20.01
CA ASP A 18 20.21 -34.34 18.75
C ASP A 18 21.27 -33.30 18.34
N PRO A 19 22.53 -33.45 18.80
CA PRO A 19 23.59 -32.49 18.52
C PRO A 19 23.94 -32.36 17.04
N ASP A 20 23.79 -33.44 16.27
CA ASP A 20 24.16 -33.47 14.85
C ASP A 20 23.21 -32.60 14.01
N ARG A 21 21.94 -32.53 14.41
CA ARG A 21 20.91 -31.71 13.76
C ARG A 21 20.69 -30.37 14.45
N GLY A 22 21.31 -30.13 15.60
CA GLY A 22 21.19 -28.88 16.35
C GLY A 22 19.80 -28.64 16.94
N VAL A 23 19.06 -29.72 17.20
CA VAL A 23 17.68 -29.70 17.73
C VAL A 23 17.57 -30.57 18.97
N GLU A 24 16.51 -30.35 19.74
CA GLU A 24 16.10 -31.25 20.81
C GLU A 24 14.72 -31.80 20.51
N GLN A 25 14.59 -33.12 20.55
CA GLN A 25 13.33 -33.81 20.34
C GLN A 25 12.55 -33.87 21.65
N PHE A 26 11.28 -33.48 21.60
CA PHE A 26 10.34 -33.61 22.70
C PHE A 26 9.19 -34.50 22.27
N THR A 27 8.79 -35.42 23.14
CA THR A 27 7.57 -36.20 22.96
C THR A 27 6.57 -35.81 24.05
N PHE A 28 5.33 -35.55 23.64
CA PHE A 28 4.22 -35.24 24.53
C PHE A 28 3.12 -36.27 24.37
N SER A 29 2.49 -36.69 25.47
CA SER A 29 1.30 -37.54 25.47
C SER A 29 0.04 -36.68 25.67
N ALA A 30 -0.95 -36.83 24.79
CA ALA A 30 -2.27 -36.21 24.90
C ALA A 30 -3.33 -36.95 24.06
N PRO A 31 -3.79 -38.13 24.52
CA PRO A 31 -4.63 -39.04 23.73
C PRO A 31 -5.91 -38.44 23.15
N GLN A 32 -6.55 -37.52 23.87
CA GLN A 32 -7.83 -36.95 23.45
C GLN A 32 -7.69 -35.76 22.49
N HIS A 33 -6.48 -35.17 22.37
CA HIS A 33 -6.26 -33.94 21.62
C HIS A 33 -5.44 -34.14 20.34
N LEU A 34 -4.76 -35.28 20.22
CA LEU A 34 -3.93 -35.61 19.07
C LEU A 34 -4.66 -36.46 18.02
N ALA A 35 -5.89 -36.88 18.29
CA ALA A 35 -6.74 -37.59 17.34
C ALA A 35 -6.89 -36.79 16.02
N GLY A 36 -6.50 -37.41 14.90
CA GLY A 36 -6.55 -36.79 13.57
C GLY A 36 -5.52 -35.68 13.34
N LEU A 37 -4.52 -35.51 14.22
CA LEU A 37 -3.35 -34.68 13.94
C LEU A 37 -2.49 -35.38 12.88
N ARG A 38 -2.12 -34.65 11.82
CA ARG A 38 -1.29 -35.18 10.73
C ARG A 38 0.17 -34.82 10.96
N LEU A 39 1.07 -35.61 10.38
CA LEU A 39 2.48 -35.26 10.26
C LEU A 39 2.63 -33.86 9.63
N GLY A 40 3.48 -33.02 10.22
CA GLY A 40 3.70 -31.63 9.81
C GLY A 40 2.62 -30.63 10.23
N ALA A 41 1.54 -31.08 10.88
CA ALA A 41 0.53 -30.18 11.41
C ALA A 41 1.06 -29.43 12.64
N SER A 42 0.66 -28.16 12.79
CA SER A 42 1.04 -27.33 13.93
C SER A 42 0.09 -27.49 15.11
N ILE A 43 0.65 -27.42 16.32
CA ILE A 43 -0.05 -27.42 17.61
C ILE A 43 0.69 -26.46 18.55
N ALA A 44 -0.02 -25.78 19.44
CA ALA A 44 0.60 -24.97 20.48
C ALA A 44 0.83 -25.82 21.74
N VAL A 45 2.04 -25.78 22.29
CA VAL A 45 2.40 -26.41 23.58
C VAL A 45 2.86 -25.31 24.53
N ASP A 46 2.12 -25.09 25.63
CA ASP A 46 2.30 -23.93 26.53
C ASP A 46 2.40 -22.60 25.74
N GLY A 47 1.61 -22.47 24.67
CA GLY A 47 1.62 -21.29 23.79
C GLY A 47 2.75 -21.24 22.75
N VAL A 48 3.62 -22.25 22.67
CA VAL A 48 4.66 -22.33 21.62
C VAL A 48 4.13 -23.11 20.43
N CYS A 49 4.08 -22.48 19.26
CA CYS A 49 3.76 -23.16 18.00
C CYS A 49 4.86 -24.16 17.64
N VAL A 50 4.51 -25.44 17.59
CA VAL A 50 5.41 -26.54 17.20
C VAL A 50 4.75 -27.37 16.11
N SER A 51 5.55 -28.11 15.34
CA SER A 51 5.07 -28.96 14.25
C SER A 51 5.37 -30.43 14.53
N ALA A 52 4.37 -31.29 14.33
CA ALA A 52 4.53 -32.73 14.53
C ALA A 52 5.55 -33.31 13.55
N VAL A 53 6.61 -33.94 14.04
CA VAL A 53 7.55 -34.75 13.24
C VAL A 53 7.24 -36.25 13.32
N GLU A 54 6.53 -36.67 14.37
CA GLU A 54 5.91 -37.99 14.49
C GLU A 54 4.62 -37.86 15.30
N THR A 55 3.63 -38.71 15.01
CA THR A 55 2.39 -38.79 15.78
C THR A 55 1.71 -40.14 15.59
N ASP A 56 1.21 -40.74 16.66
CA ASP A 56 0.44 -41.99 16.64
C ASP A 56 -1.02 -41.80 17.07
N GLY A 57 -1.43 -40.54 17.31
CA GLY A 57 -2.75 -40.18 17.81
C GLY A 57 -2.85 -40.13 19.34
N GLU A 58 -1.86 -40.65 20.06
CA GLU A 58 -1.73 -40.53 21.52
C GLU A 58 -0.51 -39.72 21.97
N HIS A 59 0.55 -39.79 21.18
CA HIS A 59 1.81 -39.10 21.35
C HIS A 59 2.12 -38.25 20.12
N ILE A 60 2.79 -37.14 20.36
CA ILE A 60 3.37 -36.27 19.33
C ILE A 60 4.84 -36.07 19.67
N THR A 61 5.70 -36.28 18.68
CA THR A 61 7.10 -35.86 18.74
C THR A 61 7.28 -34.58 17.93
N VAL A 62 8.04 -33.64 18.48
CA VAL A 62 8.40 -32.37 17.84
C VAL A 62 9.89 -32.12 17.99
N GLU A 63 10.43 -31.27 17.13
CA GLU A 63 11.84 -30.84 17.18
C GLU A 63 11.93 -29.35 17.48
N LEU A 64 12.72 -29.00 18.49
CA LEU A 64 12.90 -27.63 18.95
C LEU A 64 14.34 -27.18 18.70
N ILE A 65 14.49 -26.03 18.07
CA ILE A 65 15.79 -25.37 17.92
C ILE A 65 16.23 -24.73 19.24
N ALA A 66 17.54 -24.53 19.38
CA ALA A 66 18.14 -23.95 20.58
C ALA A 66 17.56 -22.57 20.98
N GLU A 67 17.13 -21.75 20.01
CA GLU A 67 16.53 -20.45 20.30
C GLU A 67 15.16 -20.60 20.99
N THR A 68 14.29 -21.48 20.50
CA THR A 68 12.98 -21.75 21.12
C THR A 68 13.15 -22.28 22.54
N LEU A 69 14.11 -23.17 22.77
CA LEU A 69 14.41 -23.70 24.11
C LEU A 69 14.90 -22.61 25.06
N ARG A 70 15.73 -21.67 24.59
CA ARG A 70 16.23 -20.55 25.42
C ARG A 70 15.16 -19.51 25.75
N ARG A 71 14.24 -19.25 24.81
CA ARG A 71 13.25 -18.16 24.89
C ARG A 71 11.97 -18.54 25.61
N THR A 72 11.70 -19.84 25.76
CA THR A 72 10.41 -20.35 26.25
C THR A 72 10.62 -21.31 27.41
N THR A 73 9.55 -21.54 28.17
CA THR A 73 9.56 -22.49 29.28
C THR A 73 9.79 -23.93 28.83
N LEU A 74 9.66 -24.27 27.53
CA LEU A 74 9.92 -25.61 27.02
C LEU A 74 11.37 -26.06 27.28
N GLY A 75 12.35 -25.14 27.28
CA GLY A 75 13.73 -25.48 27.63
C GLY A 75 13.93 -25.93 29.07
N LEU A 76 12.98 -25.57 29.95
CA LEU A 76 12.96 -25.96 31.37
C LEU A 76 12.20 -27.26 31.63
N ARG A 77 11.38 -27.70 30.67
CA ARG A 77 10.51 -28.88 30.85
C ARG A 77 11.30 -30.17 30.91
N GLN A 78 10.81 -31.07 31.75
CA GLN A 78 11.33 -32.42 31.96
C GLN A 78 10.23 -33.46 31.75
N PRO A 79 10.59 -34.73 31.44
CA PRO A 79 9.63 -35.82 31.45
C PRO A 79 8.83 -35.87 32.75
N GLY A 80 7.50 -35.94 32.64
CA GLY A 80 6.54 -35.87 33.75
C GLY A 80 5.86 -34.51 33.91
N ASP A 81 6.43 -33.43 33.35
CA ASP A 81 5.81 -32.11 33.42
C ASP A 81 4.53 -32.03 32.59
N ARG A 82 3.55 -31.29 33.10
CA ARG A 82 2.30 -31.01 32.37
C ARG A 82 2.40 -29.76 31.52
N VAL A 83 1.71 -29.78 30.39
CA VAL A 83 1.67 -28.71 29.40
C VAL A 83 0.23 -28.45 28.92
N ASN A 84 -0.07 -27.22 28.53
CA ASN A 84 -1.29 -26.84 27.82
C ASN A 84 -1.16 -27.17 26.32
N LEU A 85 -2.25 -27.59 25.70
CA LEU A 85 -2.33 -27.93 24.28
C LEU A 85 -3.50 -27.26 23.58
N GLU A 86 -3.22 -26.64 22.43
CA GLU A 86 -4.23 -26.06 21.55
C GLU A 86 -3.92 -26.41 20.09
N ARG A 87 -4.92 -26.94 19.37
CA ARG A 87 -4.82 -27.16 17.93
C ARG A 87 -5.00 -25.85 17.17
N CYS A 88 -4.39 -25.74 15.99
CA CYS A 88 -4.65 -24.60 15.13
C CYS A 88 -6.15 -24.46 14.82
N LEU A 89 -6.65 -23.23 14.91
CA LEU A 89 -8.01 -22.88 14.52
C LEU A 89 -8.16 -23.04 12.98
N PRO A 90 -9.08 -23.87 12.49
CA PRO A 90 -9.38 -23.96 11.06
C PRO A 90 -9.95 -22.63 10.52
N ALA A 91 -9.70 -22.35 9.25
CA ALA A 91 -10.29 -21.19 8.60
C ALA A 91 -11.82 -21.33 8.54
N GLY A 92 -12.55 -20.28 8.94
CA GLY A 92 -14.01 -20.26 8.97
C GLY A 92 -14.64 -20.75 10.27
N GLU A 93 -13.84 -21.23 11.22
CA GLU A 93 -14.32 -21.58 12.56
C GLU A 93 -14.52 -20.35 13.46
N ARG A 94 -15.24 -20.55 14.56
CA ARG A 94 -15.52 -19.49 15.53
C ARG A 94 -14.26 -19.12 16.32
N LEU A 95 -14.05 -17.82 16.48
CA LEU A 95 -12.98 -17.26 17.30
C LEU A 95 -13.51 -16.99 18.72
N ASP A 96 -13.21 -17.90 19.65
CA ASP A 96 -13.70 -17.84 21.03
C ASP A 96 -12.72 -17.14 22.01
N GLY A 97 -11.47 -16.93 21.62
CA GLY A 97 -10.44 -16.18 22.37
C GLY A 97 -9.98 -14.92 21.64
N HIS A 98 -8.76 -14.44 21.92
CA HIS A 98 -8.11 -13.40 21.10
C HIS A 98 -7.15 -14.04 20.09
N VAL A 99 -6.58 -13.25 19.18
CA VAL A 99 -5.66 -13.80 18.18
C VAL A 99 -4.32 -14.13 18.85
N VAL A 100 -3.97 -15.43 18.88
CA VAL A 100 -2.70 -15.95 19.38
C VAL A 100 -1.93 -16.58 18.22
N GLN A 101 -0.67 -16.20 18.04
CA GLN A 101 0.20 -16.68 16.97
C GLN A 101 0.91 -17.97 17.35
N GLY A 102 1.10 -18.20 18.66
CA GLY A 102 1.98 -19.24 19.18
C GLY A 102 3.45 -18.81 19.15
N HIS A 103 3.68 -17.50 19.17
CA HIS A 103 4.99 -16.86 19.15
C HIS A 103 5.23 -16.23 20.53
N VAL A 104 5.81 -17.01 21.43
CA VAL A 104 6.12 -16.54 22.78
C VAL A 104 7.09 -15.36 22.70
N ASP A 105 6.63 -14.20 23.16
CA ASP A 105 7.38 -12.94 23.15
C ASP A 105 8.38 -12.88 24.33
N GLY A 106 8.14 -13.66 25.39
CA GLY A 106 9.07 -13.91 26.47
C GLY A 106 8.44 -14.67 27.63
N THR A 107 9.01 -14.58 28.83
CA THR A 107 8.53 -15.28 30.01
C THR A 107 8.21 -14.33 31.15
N ALA A 108 7.29 -14.72 32.03
CA ALA A 108 6.97 -14.01 33.26
C ALA A 108 7.01 -14.94 34.47
N GLU A 109 7.14 -14.38 35.67
CA GLU A 109 7.16 -15.12 36.94
C GLU A 109 5.86 -14.86 37.72
N LEU A 110 5.19 -15.91 38.21
CA LEU A 110 4.04 -15.76 39.10
C LEU A 110 4.49 -15.25 40.48
N ILE A 111 4.12 -14.03 40.86
CA ILE A 111 4.60 -13.36 42.09
C ILE A 111 3.53 -13.18 43.17
N ASP A 112 2.25 -13.19 42.78
CA ASP A 112 1.13 -13.20 43.73
C ASP A 112 0.01 -14.06 43.18
N ARG A 113 -0.69 -14.75 44.08
CA ARG A 113 -1.90 -15.49 43.75
C ARG A 113 -2.86 -15.46 44.94
N ASP A 114 -4.11 -15.17 44.66
CA ASP A 114 -5.19 -15.18 45.64
C ASP A 114 -6.21 -16.24 45.24
N PRO A 115 -6.21 -17.41 45.91
CA PRO A 115 -7.12 -18.48 45.61
C PRO A 115 -8.59 -18.16 45.90
N ALA A 116 -8.89 -17.12 46.69
CA ALA A 116 -10.25 -16.80 47.11
C ALA A 116 -11.02 -16.02 46.03
N ASP A 117 -10.34 -15.16 45.26
CA ASP A 117 -10.94 -14.37 44.17
C ASP A 117 -10.39 -14.74 42.78
N GLY A 118 -9.42 -15.66 42.70
CA GLY A 118 -8.84 -16.17 41.45
C GLY A 118 -7.74 -15.27 40.86
N ARG A 119 -7.35 -14.21 41.56
CA ARG A 119 -6.37 -13.22 41.09
C ARG A 119 -4.97 -13.82 40.99
N HIS A 120 -4.31 -13.65 39.86
CA HIS A 120 -2.92 -14.07 39.64
C HIS A 120 -2.14 -12.89 39.06
N ARG A 121 -0.97 -12.62 39.65
CA ARG A 121 -0.10 -11.52 39.25
C ARG A 121 1.25 -12.06 38.78
N PHE A 122 1.66 -11.61 37.60
CA PHE A 122 2.88 -12.05 36.96
C PHE A 122 3.84 -10.88 36.80
N ARG A 123 5.08 -11.07 37.28
CA ARG A 123 6.19 -10.15 37.05
C ARG A 123 6.74 -10.39 35.66
N VAL A 124 6.84 -9.33 34.87
CA VAL A 124 7.18 -9.39 33.46
C VAL A 124 8.43 -8.54 33.17
N PRO A 125 9.27 -8.92 32.19
CA PRO A 125 10.35 -8.06 31.74
C PRO A 125 9.84 -6.69 31.28
N ALA A 126 10.55 -5.62 31.62
CA ALA A 126 10.16 -4.25 31.27
C ALA A 126 9.90 -4.05 29.77
N GLN A 127 10.62 -4.78 28.92
CA GLN A 127 10.45 -4.73 27.46
C GLN A 127 9.06 -5.20 27.02
N LEU A 128 8.40 -6.10 27.76
CA LEU A 128 7.07 -6.59 27.42
C LEU A 128 5.95 -5.77 28.10
N ALA A 129 6.29 -5.02 29.16
CA ALA A 129 5.31 -4.23 29.91
C ALA A 129 4.62 -3.17 29.06
N GLU A 130 5.31 -2.62 28.05
CA GLU A 130 4.77 -1.58 27.14
C GLU A 130 3.65 -2.10 26.22
N TYR A 131 3.47 -3.42 26.11
CA TYR A 131 2.41 -4.03 25.29
C TYR A 131 1.22 -4.54 26.12
N LEU A 132 1.29 -4.41 27.45
CA LEU A 132 0.25 -4.85 28.37
C LEU A 132 -0.61 -3.66 28.77
N ALA A 133 -1.92 -3.80 28.64
CA ALA A 133 -2.87 -2.76 28.99
C ALA A 133 -3.99 -3.34 29.88
N GLU A 134 -4.49 -2.55 30.82
CA GLU A 134 -5.70 -2.93 31.55
C GLU A 134 -6.86 -3.15 30.55
N LYS A 135 -7.60 -4.25 30.74
CA LYS A 135 -8.63 -4.75 29.80
C LYS A 135 -8.09 -5.20 28.44
N GLY A 136 -6.78 -5.22 28.25
CA GLY A 136 -6.12 -5.82 27.09
C GLY A 136 -6.08 -7.35 27.17
N SER A 137 -5.69 -7.97 26.06
CA SER A 137 -5.50 -9.42 25.95
C SER A 137 -4.05 -9.83 26.16
N VAL A 138 -3.86 -10.99 26.77
CA VAL A 138 -2.55 -11.65 26.92
C VAL A 138 -2.74 -13.15 26.89
N ALA A 139 -1.79 -13.90 26.32
CA ALA A 139 -1.74 -15.34 26.48
C ALA A 139 -0.67 -15.75 27.50
N VAL A 140 -1.05 -16.56 28.50
CA VAL A 140 -0.15 -17.08 29.54
C VAL A 140 -0.10 -18.61 29.43
N ASP A 141 1.06 -19.17 29.11
CA ASP A 141 1.22 -20.59 28.71
C ASP A 141 0.18 -21.01 27.66
N GLY A 142 -0.11 -20.11 26.71
CA GLY A 142 -1.11 -20.31 25.67
C GLY A 142 -2.56 -20.13 26.12
N VAL A 143 -2.84 -19.76 27.36
CA VAL A 143 -4.21 -19.45 27.83
C VAL A 143 -4.53 -17.98 27.56
N SER A 144 -5.52 -17.70 26.73
CA SER A 144 -6.03 -16.36 26.43
C SER A 144 -6.76 -15.79 27.65
N LEU A 145 -6.30 -14.65 28.15
CA LEU A 145 -6.82 -13.99 29.34
C LEU A 145 -7.01 -12.48 29.11
N THR A 146 -7.91 -11.90 29.88
CA THR A 146 -8.08 -10.44 29.98
C THR A 146 -7.33 -9.91 31.19
N ILE A 147 -6.52 -8.89 30.98
CA ILE A 147 -5.75 -8.25 32.05
C ILE A 147 -6.68 -7.41 32.94
N SER A 148 -6.67 -7.70 34.25
CA SER A 148 -7.46 -6.97 35.26
C SER A 148 -6.76 -5.71 35.76
N ALA A 149 -5.43 -5.71 35.82
CA ALA A 149 -4.61 -4.58 36.23
C ALA A 149 -3.17 -4.73 35.70
N VAL A 150 -2.46 -3.61 35.54
CA VAL A 150 -1.04 -3.56 35.16
C VAL A 150 -0.30 -2.54 36.00
N SER A 151 1.00 -2.75 36.20
CA SER A 151 1.89 -1.69 36.69
C SER A 151 2.16 -0.64 35.61
N GLU A 152 2.70 0.51 36.01
CA GLU A 152 3.33 1.41 35.05
C GLU A 152 4.49 0.71 34.32
N PRO A 153 4.66 0.88 32.99
CA PRO A 153 5.68 0.15 32.23
C PRO A 153 7.12 0.41 32.68
N GLN A 154 7.39 1.60 33.24
CA GLN A 154 8.71 2.01 33.70
C GLN A 154 9.04 1.56 35.13
N GLN A 155 8.14 0.84 35.80
CA GLN A 155 8.38 0.30 37.13
C GLN A 155 9.46 -0.79 37.09
N GLU A 156 10.41 -0.76 38.02
CA GLU A 156 11.57 -1.68 38.06
C GLU A 156 11.15 -3.16 38.11
N GLN A 157 10.00 -3.44 38.74
CA GLN A 157 9.35 -4.75 38.73
C GLN A 157 7.98 -4.61 38.07
N ALA A 158 7.97 -4.48 36.74
CA ALA A 158 6.74 -4.43 35.99
C ALA A 158 5.94 -5.72 36.18
N TRP A 159 4.62 -5.61 36.28
CA TRP A 159 3.71 -6.74 36.49
C TRP A 159 2.36 -6.51 35.79
N PHE A 160 1.67 -7.62 35.53
CA PHE A 160 0.27 -7.60 35.14
C PHE A 160 -0.51 -8.61 35.96
N GLU A 161 -1.82 -8.44 36.00
CA GLU A 161 -2.74 -9.26 36.78
C GLU A 161 -3.88 -9.74 35.91
N VAL A 162 -4.36 -10.95 36.20
CA VAL A 162 -5.48 -11.60 35.54
C VAL A 162 -6.38 -12.24 36.59
N GLY A 163 -7.68 -12.30 36.30
CA GLY A 163 -8.63 -13.09 37.08
C GLY A 163 -8.82 -14.47 36.44
N LEU A 164 -8.55 -15.53 37.19
CA LEU A 164 -8.75 -16.91 36.74
C LEU A 164 -10.00 -17.51 37.38
N ILE A 165 -10.96 -17.90 36.54
CA ILE A 165 -12.15 -18.62 37.01
C ILE A 165 -11.80 -20.07 37.39
N PRO A 166 -12.60 -20.74 38.24
CA PRO A 166 -12.34 -22.11 38.66
C PRO A 166 -12.15 -23.10 37.50
N THR A 167 -12.89 -22.94 36.41
CA THR A 167 -12.74 -23.77 35.21
C THR A 167 -11.36 -23.59 34.58
N THR A 168 -10.88 -22.36 34.40
CA THR A 168 -9.53 -22.10 33.86
C THR A 168 -8.44 -22.71 34.75
N LEU A 169 -8.58 -22.60 36.07
CA LEU A 169 -7.63 -23.21 37.01
C LEU A 169 -7.61 -24.75 36.91
N THR A 170 -8.76 -25.37 36.68
CA THR A 170 -8.88 -26.83 36.61
C THR A 170 -8.41 -27.37 35.25
N GLU A 171 -8.82 -26.71 34.16
CA GLU A 171 -8.64 -27.16 32.78
C GLU A 171 -7.32 -26.70 32.16
N THR A 172 -6.53 -25.85 32.84
CA THR A 172 -5.20 -25.40 32.36
C THR A 172 -4.09 -25.66 33.38
N THR A 173 -2.83 -25.63 32.93
CA THR A 173 -1.67 -25.76 33.82
C THR A 173 -1.53 -24.61 34.81
N LEU A 174 -2.25 -23.48 34.62
CA LEU A 174 -2.18 -22.32 35.50
C LEU A 174 -2.60 -22.63 36.93
N GLY A 175 -3.57 -23.54 37.15
CA GLY A 175 -3.96 -23.96 38.50
C GLY A 175 -2.91 -24.79 39.24
N LEU A 176 -1.87 -25.26 38.53
CA LEU A 176 -0.74 -26.00 39.11
C LEU A 176 0.46 -25.11 39.39
N ARG A 177 0.43 -23.83 39.00
CA ARG A 177 1.56 -22.92 39.15
C ARG A 177 1.69 -22.44 40.60
N HIS A 178 2.92 -22.43 41.09
CA HIS A 178 3.31 -21.92 42.41
C HIS A 178 3.96 -20.55 42.27
N LEU A 179 4.00 -19.80 43.39
CA LEU A 179 4.76 -18.55 43.42
C LEU A 179 6.24 -18.83 43.07
N GLY A 180 6.80 -18.02 42.18
CA GLY A 180 8.13 -18.20 41.60
C GLY A 180 8.16 -19.00 40.30
N ASP A 181 7.06 -19.66 39.91
CA ASP A 181 7.02 -20.42 38.66
C ASP A 181 7.07 -19.48 37.44
N THR A 182 7.81 -19.90 36.43
CA THR A 182 7.94 -19.20 35.15
C THR A 182 6.91 -19.71 34.14
N VAL A 183 6.30 -18.78 33.40
CA VAL A 183 5.29 -19.03 32.37
C VAL A 183 5.68 -18.34 31.06
N ASN A 184 5.24 -18.88 29.91
CA ASN A 184 5.34 -18.23 28.61
C ASN A 184 4.32 -17.09 28.49
N ILE A 185 4.72 -16.00 27.87
CA ILE A 185 3.87 -14.85 27.59
C ILE A 185 3.87 -14.55 26.10
N GLU A 186 2.68 -14.42 25.53
CA GLU A 186 2.45 -13.78 24.25
C GLU A 186 1.57 -12.55 24.48
N VAL A 187 2.06 -11.37 24.07
CA VAL A 187 1.34 -10.10 24.19
C VAL A 187 0.45 -9.89 22.98
N ASP A 188 -0.57 -9.05 23.11
CA ASP A 188 -1.51 -8.75 22.02
C ASP A 188 -0.77 -8.36 20.74
N VAL A 189 -1.06 -9.08 19.65
CA VAL A 189 -0.51 -8.82 18.33
C VAL A 189 -0.76 -7.39 17.88
N LEU A 190 -1.94 -6.82 18.20
CA LEU A 190 -2.28 -5.44 17.88
C LEU A 190 -1.41 -4.45 18.66
N ALA A 191 -1.11 -4.74 19.93
CA ALA A 191 -0.22 -3.90 20.74
C ALA A 191 1.19 -3.87 20.16
N LYS A 192 1.72 -4.99 19.68
CA LYS A 192 3.05 -5.06 19.03
C LYS A 192 3.15 -4.16 17.81
N TYR A 193 2.16 -4.21 16.92
CA TYR A 193 2.14 -3.37 15.73
C TYR A 193 1.90 -1.89 16.07
N ALA A 194 0.96 -1.60 16.98
CA ALA A 194 0.71 -0.23 17.43
C ALA A 194 1.95 0.41 18.06
N HIS A 195 2.63 -0.31 18.95
CA HIS A 195 3.86 0.15 19.57
C HIS A 195 4.99 0.41 18.54
N ARG A 196 5.18 -0.50 17.57
CA ARG A 196 6.16 -0.29 16.49
C ARG A 196 5.85 0.95 15.65
N MET A 197 4.57 1.22 15.40
CA MET A 197 4.13 2.42 14.69
C MET A 197 4.38 3.70 15.51
N LEU A 198 4.16 3.66 16.83
CA LEU A 198 4.38 4.80 17.73
C LEU A 198 5.87 5.06 18.01
N GLN A 199 6.73 4.04 18.10
CA GLN A 199 8.18 4.23 18.28
C GLN A 199 8.85 4.95 17.09
N ARG A 200 8.31 4.81 15.87
CA ARG A 200 8.79 5.60 14.72
C ARG A 200 8.58 7.11 14.91
N GLN A 201 7.63 7.50 15.76
CA GLN A 201 7.36 8.90 16.08
C GLN A 201 8.25 9.42 17.24
N SER A 202 8.77 8.56 18.12
CA SER A 202 9.51 8.96 19.34
C SER A 202 11.04 9.01 19.20
N VAL A 203 11.63 8.34 18.21
CA VAL A 203 13.10 8.37 17.94
C VAL A 203 13.57 9.76 17.45
N ALA A 204 12.65 10.70 17.20
CA ALA A 204 12.95 12.06 16.74
C ALA A 204 13.26 13.09 17.87
N GLN A 205 13.49 12.67 19.13
CA GLN A 205 13.83 13.61 20.23
C GLN A 205 15.05 13.18 21.07
N PRO A 206 16.10 14.03 21.21
CA PRO A 206 17.22 13.76 22.11
C PRO A 206 16.93 14.09 23.58
N ARG A 207 17.50 13.29 24.48
CA ARG A 207 17.46 13.44 25.96
C ARG A 207 18.58 14.37 26.48
N SER A 208 18.12 15.48 27.07
CA SER A 208 18.73 16.49 27.96
C SER A 208 19.82 17.45 27.45
N PRO A 209 19.83 18.72 27.94
CA PRO A 209 20.49 19.85 27.27
C PRO A 209 21.99 20.04 27.61
N GLU A 210 22.47 19.56 28.76
CA GLU A 210 23.81 19.92 29.27
C GLU A 210 24.94 19.04 28.73
N ALA A 211 24.71 17.74 28.56
CA ALA A 211 25.72 16.83 27.99
C ALA A 211 25.96 17.09 26.49
N ALA A 212 24.97 17.64 25.78
CA ALA A 212 25.09 18.05 24.38
C ALA A 212 25.94 19.33 24.22
N ALA A 213 25.84 20.27 25.16
CA ALA A 213 26.54 21.55 25.09
C ALA A 213 28.08 21.42 25.22
N GLN A 214 28.54 20.52 26.10
CA GLN A 214 29.98 20.36 26.36
C GLN A 214 30.72 19.61 25.24
N LYS A 215 30.06 18.64 24.62
CA LYS A 215 30.59 17.90 23.46
C LYS A 215 30.57 18.74 22.17
N ALA A 216 29.63 19.67 22.05
CA ALA A 216 29.56 20.63 20.95
C ALA A 216 30.71 21.66 20.99
N ALA A 217 31.10 22.14 22.18
CA ALA A 217 32.14 23.16 22.34
C ALA A 217 33.55 22.71 21.91
N GLU A 218 33.90 21.44 22.10
CA GLU A 218 35.20 20.89 21.67
C GLU A 218 35.24 20.58 20.17
N ALA A 219 34.12 20.14 19.59
CA ALA A 219 34.02 19.86 18.16
C ALA A 219 34.00 21.14 17.29
N MET A 220 33.52 22.27 17.83
CA MET A 220 33.41 23.55 17.12
C MET A 220 34.73 24.28 16.85
N ARG A 221 35.87 23.86 17.44
CA ARG A 221 37.17 24.51 17.19
C ARG A 221 37.84 24.09 15.87
N GLY A 222 37.35 23.02 15.24
CA GLY A 222 38.06 22.37 14.14
C GLY A 222 37.59 22.72 12.73
N LEU A 223 36.28 22.91 12.48
CA LEU A 223 35.78 23.00 11.10
C LEU A 223 34.83 24.18 10.90
N ARG A 224 35.18 25.01 9.90
CA ARG A 224 34.42 26.14 9.39
C ARG A 224 33.10 25.67 8.77
N VAL A 225 32.02 26.35 9.13
CA VAL A 225 30.66 26.22 8.56
C VAL A 225 30.41 27.44 7.65
N PRO A 226 29.77 27.29 6.48
CA PRO A 226 28.41 27.85 6.39
C PRO A 226 27.40 27.01 5.57
N ALA A 227 26.18 26.96 6.13
CA ALA A 227 24.86 26.64 5.55
C ALA A 227 24.58 25.17 5.14
N SER A 228 24.04 24.36 6.07
CA SER A 228 23.68 22.95 5.88
C SER A 228 22.19 22.69 5.60
N GLN A 229 21.91 22.33 4.35
CA GLN A 229 20.98 21.35 3.72
C GLN A 229 19.88 20.59 4.53
N THR A 230 18.63 20.76 4.08
CA THR A 230 17.53 19.81 3.72
C THR A 230 17.38 18.42 4.38
N ALA A 231 16.18 18.16 4.90
CA ALA A 231 15.41 16.89 4.75
C ALA A 231 13.90 17.14 5.04
N PHE A 232 13.13 17.80 4.16
CA PHE A 232 12.18 17.14 3.24
C PHE A 232 12.80 16.21 2.18
N ASP A 233 11.95 15.36 1.58
CA ASP A 233 12.17 14.45 0.43
C ASP A 233 12.97 13.16 0.67
N ARG A 234 12.25 12.03 0.66
CA ARG A 234 12.45 11.20 -0.53
C ARG A 234 11.26 11.45 -1.42
N ALA A 235 11.45 12.21 -2.49
CA ALA A 235 10.57 12.12 -3.64
C ALA A 235 10.34 10.62 -3.91
N VAL A 236 9.09 10.20 -4.07
CA VAL A 236 8.81 8.84 -4.54
C VAL A 236 9.61 8.68 -5.83
N VAL A 237 10.62 7.81 -5.79
CA VAL A 237 11.52 7.63 -6.93
C VAL A 237 10.79 6.76 -7.92
N LEU A 238 10.45 7.37 -9.05
CA LEU A 238 9.98 6.67 -10.24
C LEU A 238 11.16 5.98 -10.91
N ASP A 239 10.91 4.79 -11.44
CA ASP A 239 11.88 4.04 -12.21
C ASP A 239 12.04 4.64 -13.61
N PRO A 240 13.22 4.50 -14.25
CA PRO A 240 13.36 4.90 -15.65
C PRO A 240 12.41 4.09 -16.56
N VAL A 241 11.76 4.75 -17.51
CA VAL A 241 10.84 4.10 -18.48
C VAL A 241 11.48 2.90 -19.18
N GLY A 242 12.79 2.95 -19.48
CA GLY A 242 13.52 1.83 -20.06
C GLY A 242 13.50 0.55 -19.22
N VAL A 243 13.43 0.66 -17.88
CA VAL A 243 13.29 -0.48 -16.96
C VAL A 243 11.91 -1.10 -17.12
N ALA A 244 10.85 -0.30 -17.14
CA ALA A 244 9.48 -0.77 -17.36
C ALA A 244 9.32 -1.48 -18.72
N VAL A 245 9.90 -0.90 -19.79
CA VAL A 245 9.94 -1.50 -21.12
C VAL A 245 10.65 -2.87 -21.11
N GLN A 246 11.77 -2.99 -20.38
CA GLN A 246 12.49 -4.27 -20.27
C GLN A 246 11.70 -5.31 -19.47
N GLN A 247 11.00 -4.91 -18.41
CA GLN A 247 10.15 -5.81 -17.62
C GLN A 247 8.99 -6.34 -18.47
N LEU A 248 8.28 -5.47 -19.18
CA LEU A 248 7.20 -5.86 -20.10
C LEU A 248 7.67 -6.80 -21.21
N ARG A 249 8.82 -6.52 -21.82
CA ARG A 249 9.43 -7.39 -22.84
C ARG A 249 9.71 -8.80 -22.30
N ARG A 250 9.99 -8.93 -21.01
CA ARG A 250 10.23 -10.21 -20.32
C ARG A 250 8.96 -10.87 -19.75
N GLY A 251 7.78 -10.30 -20.02
CA GLY A 251 6.50 -10.82 -19.51
C GLY A 251 6.22 -10.49 -18.05
N LYS A 252 6.93 -9.52 -17.46
CA LYS A 252 6.62 -8.99 -16.12
C LYS A 252 5.65 -7.81 -16.22
N PRO A 253 4.75 -7.62 -15.24
CA PRO A 253 3.94 -6.42 -15.15
C PRO A 253 4.77 -5.21 -14.68
N VAL A 254 4.21 -4.03 -14.84
CA VAL A 254 4.74 -2.75 -14.34
C VAL A 254 3.59 -1.94 -13.72
N VAL A 255 3.92 -0.99 -12.85
CA VAL A 255 2.95 -0.04 -12.30
C VAL A 255 3.11 1.29 -13.04
N VAL A 256 2.00 1.85 -13.50
CA VAL A 256 1.96 3.17 -14.13
C VAL A 256 1.02 4.05 -13.35
N VAL A 257 1.45 5.25 -13.01
CA VAL A 257 0.65 6.26 -12.33
C VAL A 257 0.36 7.42 -13.28
N ASP A 258 -0.85 7.95 -13.23
CA ASP A 258 -1.21 9.18 -13.94
C ASP A 258 -1.03 10.42 -13.05
N ASP A 259 -1.25 11.60 -13.63
CA ASP A 259 -1.10 12.85 -12.91
C ASP A 259 -2.02 12.96 -11.69
N ALA A 260 -1.53 13.65 -10.66
CA ALA A 260 -2.25 13.91 -9.43
C ALA A 260 -3.60 14.65 -9.64
N ASP A 261 -3.74 15.38 -10.76
CA ASP A 261 -4.94 16.12 -11.14
C ASP A 261 -5.89 15.33 -12.07
N ARG A 262 -5.51 14.11 -12.49
CA ARG A 262 -6.32 13.25 -13.37
C ARG A 262 -7.08 12.19 -12.58
N GLU A 263 -6.59 10.96 -12.47
CA GLU A 263 -7.18 9.91 -11.61
C GLU A 263 -6.40 9.78 -10.30
N ASN A 264 -5.11 10.16 -10.30
CA ASN A 264 -4.16 10.02 -9.21
C ASN A 264 -4.07 8.56 -8.72
N GLU A 265 -4.27 7.62 -9.64
CA GLU A 265 -4.35 6.17 -9.40
C GLU A 265 -3.23 5.45 -10.15
N GLY A 266 -2.93 4.23 -9.72
CA GLY A 266 -1.90 3.41 -10.36
C GLY A 266 -2.47 2.14 -10.92
N ASP A 267 -2.17 1.88 -12.19
CA ASP A 267 -2.56 0.66 -12.87
C ASP A 267 -1.42 -0.35 -12.90
N LEU A 268 -1.77 -1.61 -12.63
CA LEU A 268 -0.89 -2.73 -12.98
C LEU A 268 -1.04 -3.03 -14.47
N ILE A 269 0.03 -2.86 -15.24
CA ILE A 269 0.06 -3.04 -16.70
C ILE A 269 0.93 -4.23 -17.08
N PHE A 270 0.43 -5.13 -17.92
CA PHE A 270 1.25 -6.14 -18.60
C PHE A 270 0.84 -6.37 -20.06
N ALA A 271 1.73 -6.94 -20.87
CA ALA A 271 1.42 -7.27 -22.26
C ALA A 271 0.46 -8.46 -22.34
N ALA A 272 -0.67 -8.31 -23.04
CA ALA A 272 -1.71 -9.34 -23.12
C ALA A 272 -1.20 -10.65 -23.76
N ALA A 273 -0.23 -10.56 -24.68
CA ALA A 273 0.45 -11.72 -25.27
C ALA A 273 1.21 -12.58 -24.23
N HIS A 274 1.60 -11.98 -23.09
CA HIS A 274 2.31 -12.65 -22.00
C HIS A 274 1.38 -13.09 -20.86
N ALA A 275 0.06 -12.98 -21.03
CA ALA A 275 -0.87 -13.35 -19.97
C ALA A 275 -0.74 -14.83 -19.58
N THR A 276 -0.56 -15.07 -18.28
CA THR A 276 -0.61 -16.39 -17.64
C THR A 276 -1.70 -16.42 -16.57
N PRO A 277 -2.22 -17.60 -16.20
CA PRO A 277 -3.16 -17.71 -15.09
C PRO A 277 -2.63 -17.10 -13.78
N GLU A 278 -1.34 -17.26 -13.51
CA GLU A 278 -0.69 -16.74 -12.30
C GLU A 278 -0.61 -15.20 -12.33
N LEU A 279 -0.22 -14.61 -13.47
CA LEU A 279 -0.14 -13.16 -13.61
C LEU A 279 -1.53 -12.51 -13.58
N MET A 280 -2.50 -13.14 -14.23
CA MET A 280 -3.90 -12.70 -14.18
C MET A 280 -4.46 -12.81 -12.76
N GLY A 281 -4.20 -13.92 -12.06
CA GLY A 281 -4.59 -14.11 -10.67
C GLY A 281 -3.96 -13.09 -9.72
N PHE A 282 -2.69 -12.77 -9.91
CA PHE A 282 -1.99 -11.69 -9.21
C PHE A 282 -2.66 -10.34 -9.45
N THR A 283 -2.96 -10.02 -10.71
CA THR A 283 -3.65 -8.78 -11.09
C THR A 283 -5.00 -8.67 -10.37
N ILE A 284 -5.82 -9.71 -10.44
CA ILE A 284 -7.15 -9.76 -9.78
C ILE A 284 -7.04 -9.61 -8.26
N ARG A 285 -6.02 -10.20 -7.63
CA ARG A 285 -5.86 -10.16 -6.18
C ARG A 285 -5.58 -8.76 -5.65
N HIS A 286 -4.90 -7.92 -6.43
CA HIS A 286 -4.38 -6.63 -5.97
C HIS A 286 -5.03 -5.41 -6.65
N SER A 287 -6.04 -5.63 -7.49
CA SER A 287 -6.74 -4.57 -8.21
C SER A 287 -8.23 -4.50 -7.89
N SER A 288 -8.91 -3.54 -8.50
CA SER A 288 -10.38 -3.42 -8.53
C SER A 288 -11.09 -4.69 -9.01
N GLY A 289 -10.38 -5.58 -9.72
CA GLY A 289 -10.95 -6.75 -10.39
C GLY A 289 -11.60 -6.44 -11.73
N VAL A 290 -11.71 -5.16 -12.12
CA VAL A 290 -12.15 -4.70 -13.45
C VAL A 290 -10.95 -4.79 -14.39
N VAL A 291 -10.81 -5.95 -15.05
CA VAL A 291 -9.65 -6.20 -15.90
C VAL A 291 -9.92 -5.71 -17.33
N CYS A 292 -9.19 -4.67 -17.69
CA CYS A 292 -9.31 -4.03 -18.98
C CYS A 292 -8.21 -4.47 -19.95
N VAL A 293 -8.48 -4.43 -21.26
CA VAL A 293 -7.53 -4.84 -22.31
C VAL A 293 -7.33 -3.73 -23.33
N PRO A 294 -6.42 -2.77 -23.07
CA PRO A 294 -6.14 -1.69 -24.02
C PRO A 294 -5.58 -2.18 -25.35
N MET A 295 -6.10 -1.66 -26.45
CA MET A 295 -5.64 -1.97 -27.81
C MET A 295 -5.87 -0.81 -28.76
N SER A 296 -5.28 -0.89 -29.96
CA SER A 296 -5.54 0.08 -31.02
C SER A 296 -6.99 0.00 -31.52
N GLY A 297 -7.54 1.14 -31.97
CA GLY A 297 -8.84 1.15 -32.63
C GLY A 297 -8.92 0.28 -33.89
N GLU A 298 -7.79 0.06 -34.58
CA GLU A 298 -7.71 -0.87 -35.70
C GLU A 298 -7.93 -2.32 -35.25
N ARG A 299 -7.26 -2.73 -34.15
CA ARG A 299 -7.43 -4.07 -33.59
C ARG A 299 -8.85 -4.32 -33.10
N ALA A 300 -9.44 -3.35 -32.39
CA ALA A 300 -10.83 -3.43 -31.93
C ALA A 300 -11.81 -3.53 -33.11
N ARG A 301 -11.63 -2.71 -34.17
CA ARG A 301 -12.43 -2.78 -35.40
C ARG A 301 -12.29 -4.13 -36.11
N TYR A 302 -11.06 -4.62 -36.25
CA TYR A 302 -10.79 -5.91 -36.87
C TYR A 302 -11.51 -7.05 -36.14
N LEU A 303 -11.43 -7.07 -34.80
CA LEU A 303 -12.09 -8.04 -33.95
C LEU A 303 -13.61 -7.78 -33.77
N ARG A 304 -14.19 -6.75 -34.40
CA ARG A 304 -15.62 -6.37 -34.25
C ARG A 304 -16.01 -6.16 -32.78
N LEU A 305 -15.24 -5.31 -32.09
CA LEU A 305 -15.50 -4.84 -30.73
C LEU A 305 -15.99 -3.38 -30.79
N PRO A 306 -17.29 -3.13 -31.05
CA PRO A 306 -17.86 -1.78 -31.04
C PRO A 306 -17.85 -1.17 -29.62
N ALA A 307 -18.00 0.15 -29.55
CA ALA A 307 -18.17 0.86 -28.27
C ALA A 307 -19.30 0.23 -27.43
N MET A 308 -19.14 0.24 -26.11
CA MET A 308 -20.13 -0.32 -25.19
C MET A 308 -21.45 0.46 -25.20
N VAL A 309 -21.37 1.77 -25.40
CA VAL A 309 -22.50 2.71 -25.42
C VAL A 309 -22.39 3.64 -26.64
N ASP A 310 -23.53 4.11 -27.13
CA ASP A 310 -23.58 5.02 -28.28
C ASP A 310 -23.08 6.44 -27.95
N ALA A 311 -23.36 6.92 -26.73
CA ALA A 311 -22.91 8.20 -26.22
C ALA A 311 -22.11 7.98 -24.92
N ASN A 312 -20.81 8.26 -24.95
CA ASN A 312 -19.95 8.10 -23.78
C ASN A 312 -20.06 9.32 -22.87
N GLU A 313 -20.65 9.13 -21.70
CA GLU A 313 -20.82 10.16 -20.66
C GLU A 313 -19.77 10.04 -19.53
N ASP A 314 -18.80 9.13 -19.66
CA ASP A 314 -17.70 9.00 -18.70
C ASP A 314 -16.90 10.32 -18.62
N PRO A 315 -16.71 10.91 -17.42
CA PRO A 315 -15.99 12.18 -17.27
C PRO A 315 -14.55 12.15 -17.81
N LYS A 316 -13.93 10.97 -17.89
CA LYS A 316 -12.57 10.78 -18.42
C LYS A 316 -12.56 10.28 -19.87
N GLY A 317 -13.73 10.11 -20.49
CA GLY A 317 -13.90 9.64 -21.86
C GLY A 317 -13.33 8.24 -22.10
N THR A 318 -13.38 7.36 -21.09
CA THR A 318 -12.83 6.01 -21.14
C THR A 318 -13.54 5.17 -22.19
N ALA A 319 -12.80 4.74 -23.22
CA ALA A 319 -13.36 4.18 -24.44
C ALA A 319 -13.56 2.66 -24.34
N TYR A 320 -14.51 2.23 -23.50
CA TYR A 320 -14.93 0.84 -23.39
C TYR A 320 -15.58 0.32 -24.68
N THR A 321 -15.17 -0.87 -25.11
CA THR A 321 -15.94 -1.68 -26.05
C THR A 321 -16.90 -2.59 -25.29
N ILE A 322 -17.82 -3.25 -25.99
CA ILE A 322 -18.53 -4.39 -25.42
C ILE A 322 -17.55 -5.42 -24.83
N SER A 323 -17.90 -6.01 -23.70
CA SER A 323 -17.05 -7.03 -23.07
C SER A 323 -17.01 -8.31 -23.90
N CYS A 324 -15.95 -9.09 -23.72
CA CYS A 324 -15.77 -10.32 -24.47
C CYS A 324 -15.02 -11.39 -23.68
N ASP A 325 -15.16 -12.63 -24.17
CA ASP A 325 -14.48 -13.82 -23.69
C ASP A 325 -13.99 -14.63 -24.88
N ALA A 326 -13.06 -15.57 -24.67
CA ALA A 326 -12.75 -16.56 -25.69
C ALA A 326 -14.01 -17.38 -26.03
N ALA A 327 -14.22 -17.68 -27.31
CA ALA A 327 -15.35 -18.49 -27.74
C ALA A 327 -15.22 -19.93 -27.19
N PRO A 328 -16.12 -20.41 -26.30
CA PRO A 328 -15.96 -21.70 -25.62
C PRO A 328 -15.87 -22.88 -26.59
N GLU A 329 -16.54 -22.76 -27.75
CA GLU A 329 -16.60 -23.78 -28.80
C GLU A 329 -15.27 -23.97 -29.54
N ARG A 330 -14.34 -23.02 -29.41
CA ARG A 330 -13.07 -22.97 -30.16
C ARG A 330 -11.85 -23.24 -29.29
N PHE A 331 -11.98 -23.13 -27.97
CA PHE A 331 -10.87 -23.27 -27.04
C PHE A 331 -11.18 -24.30 -25.96
N ALA A 332 -10.62 -25.50 -26.10
CA ALA A 332 -10.78 -26.58 -25.13
C ALA A 332 -10.26 -26.16 -23.75
N GLY A 333 -11.04 -26.41 -22.71
CA GLY A 333 -10.71 -26.04 -21.32
C GLY A 333 -11.19 -24.65 -20.90
N PHE A 334 -11.73 -23.84 -21.83
CA PHE A 334 -12.44 -22.62 -21.48
C PHE A 334 -13.78 -22.96 -20.82
N THR A 335 -14.10 -22.30 -19.70
CA THR A 335 -15.31 -22.60 -18.93
C THR A 335 -16.30 -21.43 -18.91
N THR A 336 -16.37 -20.69 -17.80
CA THR A 336 -17.31 -19.60 -17.59
C THR A 336 -16.74 -18.25 -18.00
N GLY A 337 -15.43 -18.14 -18.21
CA GLY A 337 -14.76 -16.90 -18.63
C GLY A 337 -14.16 -16.07 -17.50
N VAL A 338 -14.67 -16.20 -16.27
CA VAL A 338 -14.28 -15.34 -15.14
C VAL A 338 -12.97 -15.76 -14.45
N SER A 339 -12.56 -17.02 -14.61
CA SER A 339 -11.36 -17.53 -13.93
C SER A 339 -10.09 -16.84 -14.44
N ALA A 340 -9.03 -16.82 -13.64
CA ALA A 340 -7.75 -16.24 -14.08
C ALA A 340 -7.20 -16.95 -15.33
N ALA A 341 -7.39 -18.26 -15.43
CA ALA A 341 -7.00 -19.05 -16.59
C ALA A 341 -7.80 -18.67 -17.85
N ASP A 342 -9.13 -18.55 -17.74
CA ASP A 342 -9.99 -18.16 -18.85
C ASP A 342 -9.69 -16.72 -19.31
N ARG A 343 -9.60 -15.77 -18.36
CA ARG A 343 -9.24 -14.38 -18.64
C ARG A 343 -7.86 -14.23 -19.28
N SER A 344 -6.88 -15.03 -18.87
CA SER A 344 -5.55 -15.05 -19.52
C SER A 344 -5.62 -15.58 -20.96
N THR A 345 -6.53 -16.50 -21.25
CA THR A 345 -6.75 -17.02 -22.61
C THR A 345 -7.39 -15.96 -23.50
N THR A 346 -8.45 -15.30 -23.02
CA THR A 346 -9.09 -14.18 -23.72
C THR A 346 -8.08 -13.06 -24.01
N ALA A 347 -7.24 -12.67 -23.04
CA ALA A 347 -6.20 -11.66 -23.23
C ALA A 347 -5.22 -12.02 -24.37
N ARG A 348 -4.74 -13.27 -24.41
CA ARG A 348 -3.82 -13.73 -25.47
C ARG A 348 -4.49 -13.73 -26.85
N ILE A 349 -5.76 -14.13 -26.95
CA ILE A 349 -6.53 -14.07 -28.21
C ILE A 349 -6.66 -12.62 -28.68
N LEU A 350 -6.98 -11.69 -27.78
CA LEU A 350 -7.05 -10.26 -28.11
C LEU A 350 -5.71 -9.73 -28.65
N ALA A 351 -4.58 -10.25 -28.17
CA ALA A 351 -3.24 -9.89 -28.64
C ALA A 351 -2.78 -10.62 -29.93
N ASP A 352 -3.33 -11.78 -30.24
CA ASP A 352 -2.87 -12.64 -31.33
C ASP A 352 -3.24 -12.06 -32.71
N PRO A 353 -2.27 -11.68 -33.56
CA PRO A 353 -2.56 -11.13 -34.89
C PRO A 353 -3.36 -12.09 -35.80
N ALA A 354 -3.35 -13.40 -35.51
CA ALA A 354 -4.10 -14.40 -36.26
C ALA A 354 -5.54 -14.62 -35.76
N ALA A 355 -5.92 -14.11 -34.58
CA ALA A 355 -7.24 -14.32 -34.02
C ALA A 355 -8.33 -13.63 -34.84
N GLU A 356 -9.42 -14.34 -35.12
CA GLU A 356 -10.57 -13.85 -35.87
C GLU A 356 -11.70 -13.38 -34.94
N PRO A 357 -12.65 -12.56 -35.43
CA PRO A 357 -13.81 -12.15 -34.62
C PRO A 357 -14.61 -13.30 -34.00
N ALA A 358 -14.61 -14.46 -34.67
CA ALA A 358 -15.31 -15.66 -34.24
C ALA A 358 -14.61 -16.39 -33.07
N ASP A 359 -13.36 -16.05 -32.76
CA ASP A 359 -12.62 -16.59 -31.61
C ASP A 359 -13.03 -15.93 -30.29
N LEU A 360 -13.95 -14.96 -30.35
CA LEU A 360 -14.48 -14.23 -29.20
C LEU A 360 -16.00 -14.38 -29.10
N SER A 361 -16.51 -14.59 -27.89
CA SER A 361 -17.93 -14.45 -27.52
C SER A 361 -18.19 -13.07 -26.89
N ARG A 362 -19.42 -12.58 -27.01
CA ARG A 362 -19.89 -11.31 -26.41
C ARG A 362 -21.28 -11.53 -25.81
N PRO A 363 -21.57 -11.05 -24.58
CA PRO A 363 -20.64 -10.41 -23.65
C PRO A 363 -19.61 -11.39 -23.07
N GLY A 364 -18.70 -10.89 -22.23
CA GLY A 364 -17.76 -11.70 -21.46
C GLY A 364 -17.17 -10.96 -20.25
N HIS A 365 -16.04 -11.42 -19.73
CA HIS A 365 -15.45 -10.96 -18.47
C HIS A 365 -14.17 -10.14 -18.63
N MET A 366 -13.72 -9.90 -19.87
CA MET A 366 -12.65 -8.96 -20.18
C MET A 366 -13.25 -7.71 -20.83
N PHE A 367 -12.72 -6.54 -20.48
CA PHE A 367 -13.22 -5.23 -20.94
C PHE A 367 -12.21 -4.55 -21.87
N PRO A 368 -12.33 -4.71 -23.20
CA PRO A 368 -11.40 -4.06 -24.11
C PRO A 368 -11.56 -2.53 -24.07
N LEU A 369 -10.44 -1.83 -24.14
CA LEU A 369 -10.37 -0.37 -24.20
C LEU A 369 -9.68 0.07 -25.49
N VAL A 370 -10.24 1.09 -26.15
CA VAL A 370 -9.64 1.63 -27.38
C VAL A 370 -8.73 2.80 -27.04
N ALA A 371 -7.43 2.64 -27.29
CA ALA A 371 -6.46 3.71 -27.19
C ALA A 371 -6.57 4.68 -28.37
N GLN A 372 -6.34 5.98 -28.09
CA GLN A 372 -6.19 6.99 -29.12
C GLN A 372 -4.96 6.72 -30.01
N ALA A 373 -5.03 7.15 -31.28
CA ALA A 373 -4.01 6.82 -32.28
C ALA A 373 -2.64 7.44 -31.95
N GLY A 374 -2.63 8.65 -31.41
CA GLY A 374 -1.43 9.35 -30.94
C GLY A 374 -0.89 8.87 -29.60
N GLY A 375 -1.53 7.88 -28.96
CA GLY A 375 -1.08 7.32 -27.69
C GLY A 375 -1.07 8.35 -26.57
N VAL A 376 -0.11 8.24 -25.64
CA VAL A 376 -0.08 9.11 -24.44
C VAL A 376 0.07 10.60 -24.78
N ARG A 377 0.58 10.92 -25.98
CA ARG A 377 0.71 12.30 -26.48
C ARG A 377 -0.62 12.94 -26.89
N GLU A 378 -1.59 12.11 -27.26
CA GLU A 378 -2.93 12.59 -27.61
C GLU A 378 -3.85 12.55 -26.39
N ARG A 379 -3.75 11.48 -25.58
CA ARG A 379 -4.49 11.31 -24.33
C ARG A 379 -3.59 10.69 -23.27
N ALA A 380 -3.30 11.44 -22.22
CA ALA A 380 -2.48 11.02 -21.08
C ALA A 380 -3.25 10.05 -20.15
N GLY A 381 -3.62 8.86 -20.65
CA GLY A 381 -4.36 7.86 -19.88
C GLY A 381 -3.68 6.49 -19.83
N HIS A 382 -4.06 5.67 -18.85
CA HIS A 382 -3.56 4.30 -18.66
C HIS A 382 -3.79 3.41 -19.88
N THR A 383 -4.92 3.59 -20.59
CA THR A 383 -5.22 2.92 -21.86
C THR A 383 -4.13 3.16 -22.90
N GLU A 384 -3.77 4.42 -23.14
CA GLU A 384 -2.73 4.78 -24.10
C GLU A 384 -1.35 4.31 -23.64
N ALA A 385 -1.04 4.49 -22.35
CA ALA A 385 0.25 4.09 -21.77
C ALA A 385 0.50 2.59 -21.95
N ALA A 386 -0.52 1.75 -21.75
CA ALA A 386 -0.40 0.30 -21.94
C ALA A 386 -0.03 -0.07 -23.38
N VAL A 387 -0.66 0.56 -24.37
CA VAL A 387 -0.41 0.30 -25.79
C VAL A 387 0.98 0.80 -26.20
N ASP A 388 1.37 2.00 -25.76
CA ASP A 388 2.69 2.57 -26.08
C ASP A 388 3.84 1.80 -25.44
N LEU A 389 3.68 1.36 -24.19
CA LEU A 389 4.65 0.50 -23.53
C LEU A 389 4.81 -0.85 -24.24
N CYS A 390 3.72 -1.45 -24.72
CA CYS A 390 3.79 -2.68 -25.52
C CYS A 390 4.56 -2.45 -26.83
N ARG A 391 4.33 -1.32 -27.52
CA ARG A 391 5.10 -0.94 -28.72
C ARG A 391 6.58 -0.79 -28.42
N LEU A 392 6.94 -0.07 -27.36
CA LEU A 392 8.34 0.10 -26.91
C LEU A 392 9.00 -1.23 -26.52
N ALA A 393 8.23 -2.13 -25.91
CA ALA A 393 8.69 -3.47 -25.56
C ALA A 393 8.83 -4.41 -26.76
N SER A 394 8.36 -3.99 -27.95
CA SER A 394 8.35 -4.79 -29.18
C SER A 394 7.52 -6.07 -29.08
N VAL A 395 6.39 -5.98 -28.39
CA VAL A 395 5.36 -7.03 -28.28
C VAL A 395 4.07 -6.54 -28.95
N PRO A 396 3.08 -7.41 -29.23
CA PRO A 396 1.81 -6.97 -29.79
C PRO A 396 1.22 -5.80 -28.98
N PRO A 397 0.70 -4.74 -29.64
CA PRO A 397 0.28 -3.50 -28.99
C PRO A 397 -1.10 -3.65 -28.32
N VAL A 398 -1.21 -4.64 -27.44
CA VAL A 398 -2.39 -4.99 -26.65
C VAL A 398 -1.91 -5.25 -25.22
N GLY A 399 -2.34 -4.39 -24.31
CA GLY A 399 -2.05 -4.48 -22.89
C GLY A 399 -3.19 -5.11 -22.11
N VAL A 400 -2.92 -5.41 -20.84
CA VAL A 400 -3.92 -5.65 -19.79
C VAL A 400 -3.63 -4.64 -18.69
N ILE A 401 -4.68 -3.97 -18.21
CA ILE A 401 -4.60 -3.01 -17.10
C ILE A 401 -5.68 -3.31 -16.06
N ALA A 402 -5.38 -3.01 -14.80
CA ALA A 402 -6.37 -2.93 -13.73
C ALA A 402 -5.83 -2.02 -12.62
N GLU A 403 -6.71 -1.18 -12.08
CA GLU A 403 -6.38 -0.17 -11.09
C GLU A 403 -6.06 -0.84 -9.74
N LEU A 404 -4.92 -0.53 -9.14
CA LEU A 404 -4.49 -1.13 -7.88
C LEU A 404 -5.32 -0.61 -6.71
N ALA A 405 -5.81 -1.53 -5.88
CA ALA A 405 -6.68 -1.23 -4.76
C ALA A 405 -6.18 -1.86 -3.46
N HIS A 406 -6.39 -1.16 -2.36
CA HIS A 406 -6.25 -1.70 -1.01
C HIS A 406 -7.37 -2.69 -0.71
N ASP A 407 -7.12 -3.62 0.23
CA ASP A 407 -8.12 -4.61 0.68
C ASP A 407 -9.36 -3.95 1.34
N ASP A 408 -9.28 -2.68 1.74
CA ASP A 408 -10.41 -1.89 2.25
C ASP A 408 -11.27 -1.25 1.14
N GLY A 409 -10.90 -1.46 -0.13
CA GLY A 409 -11.59 -0.95 -1.31
C GLY A 409 -11.16 0.46 -1.75
N SER A 410 -10.23 1.11 -1.05
CA SER A 410 -9.65 2.39 -1.49
C SER A 410 -8.57 2.18 -2.56
N MET A 411 -8.44 3.11 -3.50
CA MET A 411 -7.45 3.03 -4.57
C MET A 411 -6.05 3.42 -4.08
N MET A 412 -5.03 2.68 -4.51
CA MET A 412 -3.65 2.94 -4.11
C MET A 412 -3.14 4.26 -4.72
N ARG A 413 -2.54 5.10 -3.88
CA ARG A 413 -1.90 6.37 -4.27
C ARG A 413 -0.38 6.24 -4.30
N LEU A 414 0.31 7.23 -4.88
CA LEU A 414 1.74 7.17 -5.21
C LEU A 414 2.67 6.57 -4.13
N PRO A 415 2.56 6.89 -2.83
CA PRO A 415 3.39 6.25 -1.81
C PRO A 415 3.12 4.73 -1.67
N ALA A 416 1.85 4.33 -1.66
CA ALA A 416 1.46 2.91 -1.59
C ALA A 416 1.81 2.15 -2.87
N LEU A 417 1.70 2.80 -4.03
CA LEU A 417 2.13 2.25 -5.32
C LEU A 417 3.64 1.97 -5.34
N ARG A 418 4.45 2.84 -4.73
CA ARG A 418 5.90 2.63 -4.59
C ARG A 418 6.21 1.44 -3.69
N ASP A 419 5.55 1.36 -2.54
CA ASP A 419 5.72 0.24 -1.60
C ASP A 419 5.30 -1.08 -2.26
N PHE A 420 4.18 -1.10 -2.99
CA PHE A 420 3.70 -2.25 -3.75
C PHE A 420 4.70 -2.66 -4.83
N ALA A 421 5.19 -1.71 -5.62
CA ALA A 421 6.18 -1.96 -6.65
C ALA A 421 7.49 -2.52 -6.07
N ASP A 422 7.96 -2.02 -4.92
CA ASP A 422 9.15 -2.54 -4.24
C ASP A 422 8.94 -3.96 -3.70
N GLN A 423 7.80 -4.22 -3.07
CA GLN A 423 7.43 -5.53 -2.53
C GLN A 423 7.41 -6.61 -3.62
N HIS A 424 6.91 -6.27 -4.81
CA HIS A 424 6.73 -7.21 -5.91
C HIS A 424 7.83 -7.13 -6.97
N GLY A 425 8.83 -6.26 -6.79
CA GLY A 425 9.95 -6.08 -7.72
C GLY A 425 9.53 -5.57 -9.10
N LEU A 426 8.55 -4.65 -9.12
CA LEU A 426 7.97 -4.05 -10.32
C LEU A 426 8.52 -2.65 -10.53
N ALA A 427 8.62 -2.23 -11.80
CA ALA A 427 8.90 -0.83 -12.12
C ALA A 427 7.66 0.03 -11.86
N LEU A 428 7.83 1.22 -11.26
CA LEU A 428 6.79 2.25 -11.13
C LEU A 428 7.20 3.47 -11.95
N ILE A 429 6.38 3.87 -12.93
CA ILE A 429 6.65 5.03 -13.80
C ILE A 429 5.44 5.96 -13.86
N ALA A 430 5.65 7.23 -14.21
CA ALA A 430 4.56 8.17 -14.53
C ALA A 430 4.25 8.20 -16.04
N ILE A 431 3.01 8.53 -16.39
CA ILE A 431 2.62 8.79 -17.80
C ILE A 431 3.43 9.94 -18.39
N ASP A 432 3.70 10.98 -17.61
CA ASP A 432 4.53 12.12 -18.02
C ASP A 432 5.96 11.71 -18.41
N ASP A 433 6.56 10.81 -17.62
CA ASP A 433 7.89 10.26 -17.94
C ASP A 433 7.85 9.45 -19.24
N LEU A 434 6.76 8.71 -19.49
CA LEU A 434 6.56 7.95 -20.72
C LEU A 434 6.40 8.88 -21.93
N GLN A 435 5.64 9.98 -21.81
CA GLN A 435 5.54 11.00 -22.86
C GLN A 435 6.91 11.60 -23.18
N ALA A 436 7.64 12.05 -22.15
CA ALA A 436 8.97 12.61 -22.30
C ALA A 436 9.96 11.61 -22.94
N TYR A 437 9.88 10.33 -22.57
CA TYR A 437 10.69 9.26 -23.14
C TYR A 437 10.40 9.06 -24.63
N LEU A 438 9.12 9.09 -25.02
CA LEU A 438 8.72 8.95 -26.41
C LEU A 438 9.21 10.13 -27.26
N ASP A 439 9.19 11.35 -26.72
CA ASP A 439 9.56 12.59 -27.43
C ASP A 439 11.07 12.72 -27.69
N GLN A 440 11.89 12.09 -26.86
CA GLN A 440 13.34 12.05 -27.05
C GLN A 440 13.77 11.13 -28.21
N GLY A 441 12.89 10.22 -28.66
CA GLY A 441 13.21 9.18 -29.65
C GLY A 441 14.19 8.13 -29.09
N PRO A 442 14.38 6.98 -29.77
CA PRO A 442 15.30 5.94 -29.30
C PRO A 442 16.75 6.45 -29.31
N SER A 443 17.29 6.76 -28.13
CA SER A 443 18.72 7.02 -27.95
C SER A 443 19.53 5.76 -28.24
N ALA A 444 20.50 5.87 -29.15
CA ALA A 444 21.39 4.78 -29.52
C ALA A 444 22.20 4.30 -28.31
N ALA A 445 22.22 2.98 -28.09
CA ALA A 445 23.07 2.34 -27.09
C ALA A 445 24.56 2.73 -27.28
N PRO A 446 25.36 2.80 -26.19
CA PRO A 446 26.76 3.21 -26.27
C PRO A 446 27.58 2.24 -27.14
N GLY A 447 28.33 2.84 -28.07
CA GLY A 447 28.92 2.19 -29.23
C GLY A 447 29.86 1.02 -28.95
N HIS A 448 29.68 -0.04 -29.74
CA HIS A 448 30.71 -1.02 -30.03
C HIS A 448 31.48 -0.51 -31.26
N THR A 449 32.77 -0.23 -31.08
CA THR A 449 33.72 0.03 -32.18
C THR A 449 33.74 -1.15 -33.16
N PRO A 450 33.50 -0.96 -34.47
CA PRO A 450 33.69 -2.02 -35.45
C PRO A 450 35.17 -2.09 -35.82
N GLY A 451 35.84 -3.09 -35.30
CA GLY A 451 37.10 -3.61 -35.83
C GLY A 451 36.82 -4.83 -36.73
N ASP A 452 37.42 -4.79 -37.91
CA ASP A 452 37.73 -5.90 -38.82
C ASP A 452 36.58 -6.63 -39.56
N THR A 453 36.47 -6.26 -40.85
CA THR A 453 35.94 -7.09 -41.95
C THR A 453 36.80 -8.35 -42.17
N PRO A 454 36.21 -9.46 -42.62
CA PRO A 454 36.06 -9.75 -44.07
C PRO A 454 34.69 -10.42 -44.38
N GLY A 455 34.02 -10.28 -45.52
CA GLY A 455 34.41 -10.05 -46.90
C GLY A 455 33.91 -11.22 -47.75
N HIS A 456 32.79 -11.11 -48.46
CA HIS A 456 32.58 -11.67 -49.82
C HIS A 456 31.20 -11.28 -50.43
N ALA A 457 31.30 -10.99 -51.72
CA ALA A 457 30.39 -10.41 -52.73
C ALA A 457 29.45 -11.47 -53.40
N PRO A 458 28.71 -11.20 -54.51
CA PRO A 458 27.87 -10.04 -54.91
C PRO A 458 26.52 -10.38 -55.65
N ALA A 459 25.80 -9.30 -56.01
CA ALA A 459 25.15 -8.98 -57.31
C ALA A 459 23.72 -9.45 -57.67
N HIS A 460 22.92 -8.43 -58.07
CA HIS A 460 22.08 -8.26 -59.29
C HIS A 460 20.77 -7.53 -58.91
N GLY A 461 20.26 -6.47 -59.54
CA GLY A 461 20.63 -5.66 -60.70
C GLY A 461 19.49 -4.66 -61.00
N ALA A 462 19.86 -3.54 -61.64
CA ALA A 462 19.12 -2.65 -62.54
C ALA A 462 17.73 -2.03 -62.18
N ALA A 463 17.69 -0.68 -62.24
CA ALA A 463 16.54 0.21 -62.49
C ALA A 463 16.15 0.19 -64.02
N PRO A 464 15.16 0.95 -64.59
CA PRO A 464 14.95 2.42 -64.47
C PRO A 464 13.44 2.88 -64.46
N ALA A 465 13.07 4.03 -63.86
CA ALA A 465 12.93 5.43 -64.34
C ALA A 465 11.52 5.88 -64.84
N ASP A 466 11.28 7.18 -64.64
CA ASP A 466 10.23 8.11 -65.16
C ASP A 466 8.81 8.00 -64.56
N SER A 467 8.05 9.07 -64.26
CA SER A 467 7.98 10.40 -64.90
C SER A 467 7.35 11.50 -64.00
N ALA A 468 7.93 12.70 -64.10
CA ALA A 468 7.35 14.06 -64.16
C ALA A 468 5.97 14.45 -63.56
N ALA A 469 6.01 15.61 -62.89
CA ALA A 469 4.91 16.51 -62.49
C ALA A 469 4.24 17.24 -63.68
N PRO A 470 3.21 18.09 -63.42
CA PRO A 470 3.52 19.51 -63.26
C PRO A 470 2.69 20.28 -62.21
N ALA A 471 3.15 21.50 -61.96
CA ALA A 471 2.72 22.49 -60.98
C ALA A 471 1.41 23.24 -61.32
N GLY A 472 0.80 23.85 -60.29
CA GLY A 472 -0.23 24.88 -60.39
C GLY A 472 -0.22 25.78 -59.15
N ALA A 473 -0.17 27.09 -59.37
CA ALA A 473 0.15 28.14 -58.40
C ALA A 473 -1.05 28.65 -57.58
N GLY A 474 -0.77 29.34 -56.47
CA GLY A 474 -1.76 30.15 -55.75
C GLY A 474 -1.23 30.69 -54.41
N ALA A 475 -0.68 31.91 -54.43
CA ALA A 475 -0.23 32.66 -53.26
C ALA A 475 -1.37 33.45 -52.61
N HIS A 476 -1.40 33.56 -51.27
CA HIS A 476 -1.90 34.73 -50.56
C HIS A 476 -1.19 34.91 -49.20
N THR A 477 -0.80 36.16 -48.96
CA THR A 477 0.05 36.71 -47.88
C THR A 477 -0.67 36.94 -46.54
N PRO A 478 0.09 37.15 -45.45
CA PRO A 478 -0.39 37.25 -44.07
C PRO A 478 -0.75 38.69 -43.65
N SER A 479 -1.53 38.85 -42.59
CA SER A 479 -1.84 40.14 -41.97
C SER A 479 -1.51 40.11 -40.47
N SER A 480 -0.45 40.84 -40.12
CA SER A 480 -0.02 41.24 -38.78
C SER A 480 -0.82 42.44 -38.25
N ARG A 481 -1.10 42.48 -36.94
CA ARG A 481 -1.21 43.73 -36.17
C ARG A 481 -0.66 43.57 -34.76
N GLU A 482 0.27 44.46 -34.43
CA GLU A 482 0.97 44.63 -33.16
C GLU A 482 0.13 45.38 -32.11
N GLN A 483 0.25 44.89 -30.87
CA GLN A 483 0.42 45.58 -29.56
C GLN A 483 -0.13 47.00 -29.32
N THR A 484 -0.86 47.14 -28.21
CA THR A 484 -0.62 48.18 -27.19
C THR A 484 -0.93 47.65 -25.79
N ALA A 485 -0.03 47.89 -24.84
CA ALA A 485 -0.15 47.61 -23.41
C ALA A 485 -0.89 48.73 -22.67
N ASP A 486 -1.73 48.37 -21.69
CA ASP A 486 -2.13 49.23 -20.57
C ASP A 486 -2.51 48.33 -19.38
N ASP A 487 -1.72 48.42 -18.30
CA ASP A 487 -1.83 47.63 -17.07
C ASP A 487 -2.75 48.36 -16.08
N GLY A 488 -3.96 47.83 -15.90
CA GLY A 488 -4.93 48.31 -14.92
C GLY A 488 -5.89 47.20 -14.51
N GLN A 489 -5.47 46.36 -13.56
CA GLN A 489 -6.32 45.31 -12.97
C GLN A 489 -7.53 45.92 -12.26
N ARG A 490 -8.68 45.94 -12.94
CA ARG A 490 -10.02 46.10 -12.34
C ARG A 490 -10.64 44.71 -12.22
N ALA A 491 -10.94 44.30 -10.98
CA ALA A 491 -11.61 43.04 -10.69
C ALA A 491 -12.97 42.96 -11.40
N LEU A 492 -13.23 41.85 -12.10
CA LEU A 492 -14.50 41.57 -12.75
C LEU A 492 -15.55 41.20 -11.69
N PRO A 493 -16.78 41.76 -11.72
CA PRO A 493 -17.85 41.35 -10.82
C PRO A 493 -18.37 39.97 -11.24
N VAL A 494 -18.25 38.97 -10.36
CA VAL A 494 -18.88 37.66 -10.54
C VAL A 494 -20.35 37.81 -10.14
N ALA A 495 -21.27 37.63 -11.10
CA ALA A 495 -22.71 37.73 -10.85
C ALA A 495 -23.18 36.57 -9.95
N GLY A 496 -24.00 36.85 -8.93
CA GLY A 496 -24.73 35.85 -8.13
C GLY A 496 -24.30 35.64 -6.67
N VAL A 497 -23.31 36.38 -6.16
CA VAL A 497 -22.88 36.31 -4.74
C VAL A 497 -22.73 37.72 -4.14
N VAL A 498 -23.34 37.94 -2.97
CA VAL A 498 -23.34 39.23 -2.27
C VAL A 498 -22.43 39.17 -1.04
N PRO A 499 -21.47 40.09 -0.90
CA PRO A 499 -20.62 40.14 0.29
C PRO A 499 -21.33 40.77 1.49
N GLY A 500 -21.15 40.15 2.66
CA GLY A 500 -21.45 40.72 3.97
C GLY A 500 -20.34 41.65 4.50
N PRO A 501 -20.49 42.18 5.72
CA PRO A 501 -19.44 42.99 6.34
C PRO A 501 -18.19 42.16 6.67
N VAL A 502 -17.01 42.76 6.55
CA VAL A 502 -15.74 42.16 6.99
C VAL A 502 -15.63 42.31 8.51
N VAL A 503 -15.34 41.21 9.21
CA VAL A 503 -15.15 41.16 10.67
C VAL A 503 -13.76 40.66 11.02
N ARG A 504 -13.26 41.06 12.19
CA ARG A 504 -12.01 40.53 12.75
C ARG A 504 -12.30 39.26 13.54
N LEU A 505 -11.70 38.14 13.14
CA LEU A 505 -11.90 36.82 13.72
C LEU A 505 -10.61 36.35 14.43
N PRO A 506 -10.51 36.53 15.77
CA PRO A 506 -9.44 35.92 16.55
C PRO A 506 -9.73 34.42 16.75
N THR A 507 -8.73 33.58 16.50
CA THR A 507 -8.76 32.13 16.71
C THR A 507 -7.49 31.67 17.42
N ASP A 508 -7.41 30.38 17.76
CA ASP A 508 -6.18 29.78 18.31
C ASP A 508 -5.02 29.79 17.30
N TYR A 509 -5.32 29.95 16.01
CA TYR A 509 -4.34 29.91 14.91
C TYR A 509 -3.88 31.29 14.45
N GLY A 510 -4.44 32.37 15.02
CA GLY A 510 -4.12 33.72 14.60
C GLY A 510 -5.30 34.67 14.61
N VAL A 511 -5.10 35.85 14.02
CA VAL A 511 -6.15 36.86 13.87
C VAL A 511 -6.36 37.09 12.39
N PHE A 512 -7.57 36.75 11.94
CA PHE A 512 -7.96 36.83 10.54
C PHE A 512 -8.99 37.94 10.32
N SER A 513 -9.15 38.39 9.08
CA SER A 513 -10.37 39.03 8.61
C SER A 513 -11.29 37.97 8.01
N ALA A 514 -12.55 37.94 8.41
CA ALA A 514 -13.55 37.02 7.86
C ALA A 514 -14.68 37.81 7.21
N GLN A 515 -15.20 37.32 6.09
CA GLN A 515 -16.35 37.90 5.38
C GLN A 515 -17.24 36.79 4.88
N VAL A 516 -18.53 36.85 5.21
CA VAL A 516 -19.53 35.93 4.68
C VAL A 516 -19.99 36.42 3.30
N TRP A 517 -20.15 35.51 2.35
CA TRP A 517 -20.66 35.74 1.01
C TRP A 517 -21.91 34.89 0.82
N VAL A 518 -23.02 35.51 0.42
CA VAL A 518 -24.31 34.83 0.26
C VAL A 518 -24.59 34.64 -1.22
N GLU A 519 -24.83 33.41 -1.66
CA GLU A 519 -25.28 33.13 -3.01
C GLU A 519 -26.75 33.54 -3.18
N GLU A 520 -27.04 34.46 -4.12
CA GLU A 520 -28.39 35.02 -4.30
C GLU A 520 -29.41 33.98 -4.75
N ALA A 521 -28.96 32.94 -5.47
CA ALA A 521 -29.84 31.91 -6.04
C ALA A 521 -30.29 30.87 -5.01
N THR A 522 -29.41 30.52 -4.05
CA THR A 522 -29.63 29.40 -3.11
C THR A 522 -29.81 29.87 -1.66
N GLY A 523 -29.30 31.07 -1.34
CA GLY A 523 -29.18 31.56 0.03
C GLY A 523 -28.06 30.91 0.83
N HIS A 524 -27.21 30.08 0.21
CA HIS A 524 -26.06 29.48 0.90
C HIS A 524 -25.04 30.55 1.29
N GLU A 525 -24.49 30.39 2.50
CA GLU A 525 -23.51 31.32 3.07
C GLU A 525 -22.13 30.68 3.07
N HIS A 526 -21.22 31.24 2.29
CA HIS A 526 -19.81 30.87 2.25
C HIS A 526 -18.99 31.86 3.06
N MET A 527 -17.83 31.45 3.58
CA MET A 527 -16.98 32.34 4.36
C MET A 527 -15.58 32.45 3.77
N LEU A 528 -15.15 33.68 3.51
CA LEU A 528 -13.77 34.01 3.17
C LEU A 528 -13.04 34.39 4.47
N ILE A 529 -11.90 33.74 4.76
CA ILE A 529 -11.00 34.05 5.86
C ILE A 529 -9.66 34.48 5.27
N GLU A 530 -9.09 35.59 5.73
CA GLU A 530 -7.84 36.13 5.19
C GLU A 530 -6.89 36.57 6.30
N ALA A 531 -5.58 36.43 6.06
CA ALA A 531 -4.54 37.07 6.85
C ALA A 531 -3.57 37.81 5.91
N ALA A 532 -3.13 38.98 6.33
CA ALA A 532 -2.11 39.74 5.60
C ALA A 532 -0.72 39.17 5.88
N ALA A 533 0.15 39.17 4.88
CA ALA A 533 1.54 38.79 5.05
C ALA A 533 2.21 39.73 6.08
N PRO A 534 3.02 39.21 7.03
CA PRO A 534 3.70 40.05 8.01
C PRO A 534 4.68 41.02 7.33
N ALA A 535 4.75 42.26 7.84
CA ALA A 535 5.60 43.30 7.29
C ALA A 535 7.09 42.96 7.49
N GLY A 536 7.72 42.38 6.47
CA GLY A 536 9.13 42.00 6.47
C GLY A 536 9.63 41.62 5.07
N ASP A 537 10.55 42.44 4.58
CA ASP A 537 11.39 42.35 3.36
C ASP A 537 10.67 42.17 1.99
N PRO A 538 10.57 43.23 1.17
CA PRO A 538 9.98 43.17 -0.18
C PRO A 538 10.74 42.28 -1.18
N ALA A 539 11.83 41.61 -0.77
CA ALA A 539 12.58 40.64 -1.57
C ALA A 539 11.95 39.23 -1.64
N LYS A 540 10.74 39.02 -1.10
CA LYS A 540 9.92 37.82 -1.39
C LYS A 540 8.59 38.16 -2.06
N GLY A 541 8.52 39.33 -2.71
CA GLY A 541 7.59 39.56 -3.81
C GLY A 541 8.27 39.24 -5.13
N ALA A 542 7.59 38.48 -5.99
CA ALA A 542 7.94 38.12 -7.36
C ALA A 542 8.95 36.97 -7.54
N ASN A 543 8.39 35.77 -7.74
CA ASN A 543 8.79 34.97 -8.89
C ASN A 543 8.88 35.93 -10.10
N GLY A 544 10.07 36.08 -10.67
CA GLY A 544 10.35 36.90 -11.84
C GLY A 544 9.79 36.30 -13.13
N ALA A 545 8.48 36.07 -13.13
CA ALA A 545 7.52 36.01 -14.22
C ALA A 545 6.16 36.11 -13.50
N GLY A 546 5.51 37.26 -13.56
CA GLY A 546 4.35 37.56 -12.73
C GLY A 546 3.16 36.66 -13.04
N THR A 547 2.92 35.64 -12.21
CA THR A 547 1.65 34.86 -12.16
C THR A 547 1.37 34.20 -10.80
N GLY A 548 2.22 34.41 -9.78
CA GLY A 548 2.00 33.84 -8.44
C GLY A 548 0.85 34.53 -7.73
N GLY A 549 -0.37 34.06 -7.94
CA GLY A 549 -1.57 34.55 -7.25
C GLY A 549 -1.46 34.44 -5.72
N PRO A 550 -2.34 35.11 -4.96
CA PRO A 550 -2.37 34.96 -3.51
C PRO A 550 -2.54 33.48 -3.13
N LEU A 551 -1.90 33.04 -2.05
CA LEU A 551 -2.12 31.71 -1.50
C LEU A 551 -3.61 31.55 -1.19
N ILE A 552 -4.27 30.62 -1.87
CA ILE A 552 -5.70 30.35 -1.72
C ILE A 552 -5.89 28.89 -1.31
N ARG A 553 -6.62 28.67 -0.23
CA ARG A 553 -7.20 27.37 0.15
C ARG A 553 -8.70 27.41 -0.12
N ILE A 554 -9.21 26.46 -0.87
CA ILE A 554 -10.66 26.19 -0.94
C ILE A 554 -10.92 24.98 -0.06
N HIS A 555 -11.86 25.11 0.88
CA HIS A 555 -12.18 24.11 1.87
C HIS A 555 -13.69 23.87 1.89
N SER A 556 -14.13 22.69 1.50
CA SER A 556 -15.54 22.31 1.58
C SER A 556 -15.91 21.89 3.00
N GLU A 557 -17.05 22.37 3.50
CA GLU A 557 -17.54 22.06 4.83
C GLU A 557 -17.59 20.55 5.08
N CYS A 558 -16.90 20.12 6.13
CA CYS A 558 -16.98 18.77 6.63
C CYS A 558 -17.36 18.82 8.11
N VAL A 559 -18.67 18.83 8.41
CA VAL A 559 -19.16 18.90 9.79
C VAL A 559 -18.50 17.84 10.70
N THR A 560 -18.29 16.62 10.21
CA THR A 560 -17.67 15.55 10.99
C THR A 560 -16.20 15.83 11.29
N GLY A 561 -15.42 16.33 10.34
CA GLY A 561 -14.00 16.64 10.53
C GLY A 561 -13.76 17.99 11.21
N ASP A 562 -14.38 19.05 10.69
CA ASP A 562 -14.11 20.45 11.05
C ASP A 562 -14.73 20.84 12.39
N VAL A 563 -15.92 20.29 12.72
CA VAL A 563 -16.63 20.61 13.97
C VAL A 563 -16.45 19.52 15.03
N PHE A 564 -16.61 18.24 14.65
CA PHE A 564 -16.56 17.13 15.61
C PHE A 564 -15.17 16.47 15.74
N GLY A 565 -14.19 16.86 14.94
CA GLY A 565 -12.83 16.30 15.02
C GLY A 565 -12.75 14.83 14.65
N SER A 566 -13.63 14.35 13.75
CA SER A 566 -13.63 12.98 13.24
C SER A 566 -12.25 12.58 12.74
N ARG A 567 -11.78 11.40 13.14
CA ARG A 567 -10.54 10.78 12.63
C ARG A 567 -10.77 9.82 11.46
N ARG A 568 -12.01 9.72 10.99
CA ARG A 568 -12.37 8.97 9.76
C ARG A 568 -12.17 9.80 8.48
N CYS A 569 -11.95 11.10 8.64
CA CYS A 569 -11.47 12.01 7.63
C CYS A 569 -10.40 12.90 8.28
N ASP A 570 -9.68 13.65 7.48
CA ASP A 570 -8.64 14.57 7.95
C ASP A 570 -9.01 16.05 7.70
N CYS A 571 -10.24 16.33 7.27
CA CYS A 571 -10.71 17.69 6.92
C CYS A 571 -10.42 18.72 8.02
N GLY A 572 -10.70 18.39 9.30
CA GLY A 572 -10.41 19.30 10.41
C GLY A 572 -8.92 19.61 10.57
N THR A 573 -8.06 18.59 10.41
CA THR A 573 -6.59 18.78 10.44
C THR A 573 -6.11 19.61 9.25
N GLN A 574 -6.70 19.42 8.07
CA GLN A 574 -6.37 20.21 6.88
C GLN A 574 -6.81 21.67 7.03
N LEU A 575 -7.98 21.93 7.62
CA LEU A 575 -8.48 23.28 7.91
C LEU A 575 -7.53 24.03 8.85
N VAL A 576 -7.11 23.37 9.93
CA VAL A 576 -6.15 23.92 10.89
C VAL A 576 -4.81 24.25 10.23
N ALA A 577 -4.23 23.28 9.50
CA ALA A 577 -2.97 23.49 8.81
C ALA A 577 -3.03 24.67 7.81
N ALA A 578 -4.15 24.80 7.09
CA ALA A 578 -4.34 25.91 6.17
C ALA A 578 -4.41 27.26 6.88
N LEU A 579 -5.13 27.36 8.01
CA LEU A 579 -5.20 28.59 8.80
C LEU A 579 -3.84 28.99 9.37
N GLU A 580 -3.03 28.03 9.85
CA GLU A 580 -1.68 28.27 10.36
C GLU A 580 -0.73 28.79 9.27
N ILE A 581 -0.76 28.18 8.07
CA ILE A 581 0.04 28.63 6.93
C ILE A 581 -0.39 30.03 6.50
N ILE A 582 -1.70 30.28 6.39
CA ILE A 582 -2.24 31.58 5.99
C ILE A 582 -1.88 32.66 7.01
N GLN A 583 -1.95 32.37 8.31
CA GLN A 583 -1.53 33.32 9.33
C GLN A 583 -0.04 33.66 9.23
N ARG A 584 0.81 32.67 8.92
CA ARG A 584 2.26 32.84 8.82
C ARG A 584 2.68 33.60 7.58
N ASP A 585 2.15 33.22 6.43
CA ASP A 585 2.66 33.64 5.12
C ASP A 585 1.75 34.67 4.42
N GLY A 586 0.55 34.90 4.97
CA GLY A 586 -0.53 35.63 4.32
C GLY A 586 -1.26 34.78 3.29
N GLY A 587 -2.56 35.02 3.10
CA GLY A 587 -3.37 34.23 2.16
C GLY A 587 -4.86 34.29 2.45
N ARG A 588 -5.61 33.45 1.75
CA ARG A 588 -7.08 33.39 1.75
C ARG A 588 -7.55 31.95 1.90
N LEU A 589 -8.57 31.73 2.72
CA LEU A 589 -9.30 30.47 2.83
C LEU A 589 -10.77 30.71 2.50
N LEU A 590 -11.30 30.00 1.50
CA LEU A 590 -12.72 29.97 1.19
C LEU A 590 -13.31 28.72 1.82
N TYR A 591 -14.18 28.89 2.80
CA TYR A 591 -14.96 27.82 3.42
C TYR A 591 -16.33 27.73 2.74
N LEU A 592 -16.52 26.70 1.93
CA LEU A 592 -17.72 26.47 1.11
C LEU A 592 -18.74 25.62 1.89
N ARG A 593 -20.03 25.92 1.76
CA ARG A 593 -21.15 25.31 2.50
C ARG A 593 -22.29 24.96 1.56
#